data_AF-A0A2V7KDD7-F1
#
_entry.id   AF-A0A2V7KDD7-F1
#
_cell.length_a   1.000
_cell.length_b   1.000
_cell.length_c   1.000
_cell.angle_alpha   90.00
_cell.angle_beta   90.00
_cell.angle_gamma   90.00
#
_symmetry.space_group_name_H-M   'P 1'
#
loop_
_entity.id
_entity.type
_entity.pdbx_description
1 polymer ?
#
loop_
_entity_poly.entity_id
_entity_poly.type
_entity_poly.pdbx_seq_one_letter_code
_entity_poly.pdbx_strand_id
1 'polypeptide(L)'
;PVDVLEPVIAKQSADAQPFFWLALSSDNYDLMQLSDVADRLVKARLQSLPGVGSAQIFGERRYSMRVWVQPEALSARGLTVQDVEGSIVSRNVEIPAGRIESTRREFSVRSLGELKTPQEFGEMVVASQGSQLIKLKDVARVELGPEDDRSIFRYNGSPSVAIGVVRQSKANLIDVARNIREALPAIQQTLPLGVKLHSAYDGSVFVTHSIADARL
;
A
#
# COMPACT_ATOMS: atom_id res chain seq x y z
N PRO A 1 -24.65 -6.55 16.33
CA PRO A 1 -23.99 -6.53 14.99
C PRO A 1 -22.91 -5.45 14.96
N VAL A 2 -21.64 -5.85 15.11
CA VAL A 2 -20.51 -4.96 15.38
C VAL A 2 -19.66 -4.71 14.12
N ASP A 3 -20.20 -5.00 12.93
CA ASP A 3 -19.51 -4.90 11.64
C ASP A 3 -19.86 -3.63 10.88
N VAL A 4 -19.80 -2.48 11.56
CA VAL A 4 -19.86 -1.20 10.87
C VAL A 4 -18.46 -0.60 10.96
N LEU A 5 -17.69 -0.74 9.88
CA LEU A 5 -16.48 0.05 9.69
C LEU A 5 -16.88 1.52 9.85
N GLU A 6 -16.19 2.25 10.74
CA GLU A 6 -16.40 3.69 10.86
C GLU A 6 -16.17 4.32 9.48
N PRO A 7 -17.15 5.09 8.95
CA PRO A 7 -16.95 5.76 7.69
C PRO A 7 -15.79 6.73 7.86
N VAL A 8 -14.68 6.46 7.18
CA VAL A 8 -13.62 7.44 7.03
C VAL A 8 -14.26 8.60 6.27
N ILE A 9 -14.58 9.70 6.96
CA ILE A 9 -15.02 10.93 6.34
C ILE A 9 -13.79 11.54 5.66
N ALA A 10 -13.36 10.95 4.54
CA ALA A 10 -12.55 11.65 3.58
C ALA A 10 -13.48 12.68 2.93
N LYS A 11 -13.26 13.97 3.17
CA LYS A 11 -13.75 15.05 2.30
C LYS A 11 -13.06 14.94 0.93
N GLN A 12 -13.25 13.84 0.23
CA GLN A 12 -12.86 13.68 -1.16
C GLN A 12 -14.12 13.28 -1.91
N SER A 13 -14.45 14.10 -2.91
CA SER A 13 -15.51 13.84 -3.88
C SER A 13 -15.36 12.40 -4.37
N ALA A 14 -16.36 11.56 -4.11
CA ALA A 14 -16.40 10.17 -4.55
C ALA A 14 -16.27 10.02 -6.09
N ASP A 15 -16.41 11.12 -6.82
CA ASP A 15 -16.37 11.20 -8.29
C ASP A 15 -15.07 11.78 -8.87
N ALA A 16 -14.05 12.06 -8.06
CA ALA A 16 -12.82 12.69 -8.54
C ALA A 16 -11.92 11.68 -9.29
N GLN A 17 -12.04 11.64 -10.62
CA GLN A 17 -11.28 10.74 -11.47
C GLN A 17 -9.82 11.21 -11.67
N PRO A 18 -8.83 10.29 -11.66
CA PRO A 18 -7.46 10.62 -12.03
C PRO A 18 -7.37 11.10 -13.48
N PHE A 19 -6.72 12.24 -13.69
CA PHE A 19 -6.55 12.83 -15.03
C PHE A 19 -5.14 12.61 -15.60
N PHE A 20 -4.18 12.27 -14.74
CA PHE A 20 -2.79 12.01 -15.11
C PHE A 20 -2.39 10.66 -14.52
N TRP A 21 -1.88 9.77 -15.36
CA TRP A 21 -1.46 8.43 -14.96
C TRP A 21 0.04 8.25 -15.17
N LEU A 22 0.68 7.73 -14.14
CA LEU A 22 2.07 7.31 -14.15
C LEU A 22 2.15 5.80 -14.02
N ALA A 23 3.17 5.18 -14.60
CA ALA A 23 3.46 3.77 -14.46
C ALA A 23 4.90 3.58 -13.96
N LEU A 24 5.05 2.79 -12.90
CA LEU A 24 6.32 2.30 -12.39
C LEU A 24 6.54 0.88 -12.88
N SER A 25 7.71 0.64 -13.47
CA SER A 25 8.12 -0.68 -13.96
C SER A 25 9.60 -0.92 -13.67
N SER A 26 10.00 -2.18 -13.60
CA SER A 26 11.39 -2.59 -13.43
C SER A 26 11.56 -4.05 -13.83
N ASP A 27 12.74 -4.40 -14.34
CA ASP A 27 13.12 -5.78 -14.65
C ASP A 27 13.70 -6.51 -13.41
N ASN A 28 14.13 -5.74 -12.40
CA ASN A 28 14.86 -6.25 -11.23
C ASN A 28 14.06 -6.17 -9.93
N TYR A 29 12.86 -5.57 -9.95
CA TYR A 29 12.02 -5.38 -8.78
C TYR A 29 10.66 -6.03 -9.00
N ASP A 30 10.18 -6.75 -8.00
CA ASP A 30 8.83 -7.31 -8.04
C ASP A 30 7.75 -6.23 -7.78
N LEU A 31 6.49 -6.57 -8.03
CA LEU A 31 5.37 -5.63 -7.85
C LEU A 31 5.22 -5.13 -6.41
N MET A 32 5.65 -5.89 -5.41
CA MET A 32 5.55 -5.53 -4.01
C MET A 32 6.59 -4.47 -3.64
N GLN A 33 7.83 -4.67 -4.10
CA GLN A 33 8.90 -3.68 -3.98
C GLN A 33 8.57 -2.41 -4.79
N LEU A 34 8.02 -2.55 -6.01
CA LEU A 34 7.57 -1.41 -6.80
C LEU A 34 6.44 -0.64 -6.13
N SER A 35 5.56 -1.32 -5.38
CA SER A 35 4.47 -0.68 -4.63
C SER A 35 5.01 0.16 -3.46
N ASP A 36 6.01 -0.35 -2.74
CA ASP A 36 6.66 0.40 -1.66
C ASP A 36 7.43 1.61 -2.19
N VAL A 37 8.13 1.46 -3.33
CA VAL A 37 8.76 2.58 -4.02
C VAL A 37 7.72 3.62 -4.48
N ALA A 38 6.60 3.17 -5.05
CA ALA A 38 5.51 4.04 -5.47
C ALA A 38 4.93 4.85 -4.31
N ASP A 39 4.66 4.20 -3.17
CA ASP A 39 4.06 4.84 -2.00
C ASP A 39 5.02 5.80 -1.29
N ARG A 40 6.25 5.35 -1.03
CA ARG A 40 7.22 6.14 -0.24
C ARG A 40 7.87 7.26 -1.03
N LEU A 41 8.24 7.01 -2.28
CA LEU A 41 9.10 7.93 -3.03
C LEU A 41 8.32 8.75 -4.07
N VAL A 42 7.33 8.16 -4.72
CA VAL A 42 6.62 8.84 -5.82
C VAL A 42 5.37 9.57 -5.33
N LYS A 43 4.47 8.86 -4.66
CA LYS A 43 3.18 9.40 -4.17
C LYS A 43 3.38 10.61 -3.27
N ALA A 44 4.26 10.51 -2.28
CA ALA A 44 4.55 11.61 -1.36
C ALA A 44 4.99 12.91 -2.09
N ARG A 45 5.85 12.77 -3.11
CA ARG A 45 6.32 13.90 -3.92
C ARG A 45 5.25 14.47 -4.83
N LEU A 46 4.40 13.63 -5.42
CA LEU A 46 3.28 14.09 -6.25
C LEU A 46 2.27 14.85 -5.40
N GLN A 47 1.97 14.37 -4.20
CA GLN A 47 1.03 15.02 -3.29
C GLN A 47 1.53 16.39 -2.78
N SER A 48 2.84 16.63 -2.77
CA SER A 48 3.39 17.94 -2.42
C SER A 48 3.37 18.95 -3.56
N LEU A 49 2.98 18.56 -4.78
CA LEU A 49 2.93 19.48 -5.92
C LEU A 49 1.70 20.42 -5.85
N PRO A 50 1.84 21.69 -6.24
CA PRO A 50 0.73 22.63 -6.25
C PRO A 50 -0.45 22.15 -7.12
N GLY A 51 -1.64 22.17 -6.54
CA GLY A 51 -2.90 21.81 -7.22
C GLY A 51 -3.16 20.31 -7.33
N VAL A 52 -2.27 19.45 -6.82
CA VAL A 52 -2.57 18.02 -6.63
C VAL A 52 -3.45 17.83 -5.40
N GLY A 53 -4.55 17.10 -5.56
CA GLY A 53 -5.51 16.78 -4.49
C GLY A 53 -5.20 15.44 -3.85
N SER A 54 -4.95 14.42 -4.66
CA SER A 54 -4.51 13.11 -4.21
C SER A 54 -3.73 12.36 -5.29
N ALA A 55 -2.90 11.41 -4.85
CA ALA A 55 -2.25 10.44 -5.71
C ALA A 55 -2.62 9.05 -5.20
N GLN A 56 -3.24 8.26 -6.07
CA GLN A 56 -3.80 6.95 -5.77
C GLN A 56 -2.97 5.88 -6.49
N ILE A 57 -2.61 4.81 -5.79
CA ILE A 57 -1.81 3.73 -6.35
C ILE A 57 -2.76 2.62 -6.83
N PHE A 58 -2.49 2.07 -8.01
CA PHE A 58 -3.28 1.04 -8.65
C PHE A 58 -2.38 -0.11 -9.08
N GLY A 59 -2.91 -1.35 -9.00
CA GLY A 59 -2.08 -2.54 -9.18
C GLY A 59 -1.02 -2.70 -8.10
N GLU A 60 -1.18 -2.01 -6.97
CA GLU A 60 -0.30 -2.19 -5.82
C GLU A 60 -0.45 -3.60 -5.25
N ARG A 61 0.69 -4.18 -4.87
CA ARG A 61 0.77 -5.32 -3.96
C ARG A 61 1.24 -4.78 -2.63
N ARG A 62 0.31 -4.69 -1.69
CA ARG A 62 0.64 -4.24 -0.35
C ARG A 62 1.34 -5.37 0.40
N TYR A 63 2.43 -5.00 1.05
CA TYR A 63 3.09 -5.86 2.01
C TYR A 63 2.14 -6.21 3.13
N SER A 64 2.15 -7.49 3.47
CA SER A 64 1.33 -8.01 4.52
C SER A 64 2.05 -9.07 5.34
N MET A 65 1.97 -8.95 6.66
CA MET A 65 2.48 -9.96 7.56
C MET A 65 1.50 -11.12 7.66
N ARG A 66 1.95 -12.32 7.30
CA ARG A 66 1.19 -13.56 7.44
C ARG A 66 1.68 -14.29 8.68
N VAL A 67 0.76 -14.63 9.58
CA VAL A 67 1.05 -15.35 10.82
C VAL A 67 0.42 -16.73 10.74
N TRP A 68 1.25 -17.74 10.57
CA TRP A 68 0.87 -19.14 10.48
C TRP A 68 0.98 -19.79 11.86
N VAL A 69 -0.11 -19.74 12.61
CA VAL A 69 -0.18 -20.33 13.94
C VAL A 69 -0.02 -21.85 13.86
N GLN A 70 0.75 -22.42 14.77
CA GLN A 70 1.00 -23.85 14.89
C GLN A 70 0.14 -24.43 16.04
N PRO A 71 -0.94 -25.17 15.75
CA PRO A 71 -1.88 -25.65 16.76
C PRO A 71 -1.23 -26.50 17.86
N GLU A 72 -0.26 -27.34 17.48
CA GLU A 72 0.46 -28.21 18.40
C GLU A 72 1.32 -27.40 19.38
N ALA A 73 1.99 -26.35 18.88
CA ALA A 73 2.84 -25.47 19.68
C ALA A 73 2.02 -24.60 20.65
N LEU A 74 0.81 -24.18 20.25
CA LEU A 74 -0.14 -23.51 21.12
C LEU A 74 -0.65 -24.44 22.23
N SER A 75 -1.11 -25.64 21.86
CA SER A 75 -1.66 -26.61 22.81
C SER A 75 -0.63 -27.02 23.86
N ALA A 76 0.62 -27.25 23.45
CA ALA A 76 1.74 -27.56 24.36
C ALA A 76 2.01 -26.46 25.40
N ARG A 77 1.55 -25.23 25.14
CA ARG A 77 1.72 -24.07 26.01
C ARG A 77 0.40 -23.59 26.62
N GLY A 78 -0.70 -24.34 26.45
CA GLY A 78 -2.01 -23.95 26.96
C GLY A 78 -2.55 -22.63 26.38
N LEU A 79 -2.13 -22.28 25.16
CA LEU A 79 -2.56 -21.09 24.45
C LEU A 79 -3.62 -21.42 23.39
N THR A 80 -4.41 -20.41 23.05
CA THR A 80 -5.41 -20.45 21.98
C THR A 80 -5.03 -19.50 20.85
N VAL A 81 -5.72 -19.63 19.71
CA VAL A 81 -5.56 -18.69 18.59
C VAL A 81 -5.97 -17.28 19.03
N GLN A 82 -6.99 -17.16 19.89
CA GLN A 82 -7.46 -15.88 20.42
C GLN A 82 -6.41 -15.17 21.30
N ASP A 83 -5.56 -15.91 22.00
CA ASP A 83 -4.49 -15.32 22.80
C ASP A 83 -3.43 -14.65 21.91
N VAL A 84 -3.11 -15.30 20.78
CA VAL A 84 -2.19 -14.75 19.76
C VAL A 84 -2.81 -13.53 19.09
N GLU A 85 -4.09 -13.61 18.73
CA GLU A 85 -4.88 -12.49 18.18
C GLU A 85 -4.84 -11.26 19.08
N GLY A 86 -5.27 -11.44 20.33
CA GLY A 86 -5.34 -10.34 21.29
C GLY A 86 -3.99 -9.70 21.52
N SER A 87 -2.91 -10.49 21.49
CA SER A 87 -1.54 -10.00 21.62
C SER A 87 -1.09 -9.17 20.41
N ILE A 88 -1.46 -9.57 19.20
CA ILE A 88 -1.16 -8.80 17.97
C ILE A 88 -1.96 -7.49 17.98
N VAL A 89 -3.27 -7.56 18.27
CA VAL A 89 -4.15 -6.38 18.26
C VAL A 89 -3.75 -5.38 19.35
N SER A 90 -3.45 -5.83 20.57
CA SER A 90 -3.07 -4.97 21.70
C SER A 90 -1.69 -4.31 21.57
N ARG A 91 -0.79 -4.87 20.76
CA ARG A 91 0.54 -4.28 20.49
C ARG A 91 0.57 -3.45 19.20
N ASN A 92 -0.40 -3.61 18.30
CA ASN A 92 -0.45 -2.94 17.00
C ASN A 92 -1.56 -1.86 16.92
N VAL A 93 -1.83 -1.18 18.03
CA VAL A 93 -3.00 -0.32 18.31
C VAL A 93 -3.11 0.95 17.43
N GLU A 94 -2.20 1.20 16.48
CA GLU A 94 -2.35 2.30 15.50
C GLU A 94 -3.04 1.89 14.19
N ILE A 95 -3.63 0.70 14.10
CA ILE A 95 -4.37 0.25 12.90
C ILE A 95 -5.68 -0.44 13.29
N PRO A 96 -6.82 -0.09 12.67
CA PRO A 96 -8.08 -0.77 12.94
C PRO A 96 -7.97 -2.27 12.62
N ALA A 97 -8.39 -3.08 13.59
CA ALA A 97 -8.32 -4.52 13.60
C ALA A 97 -8.99 -5.15 12.35
N GLY A 98 -8.23 -5.98 11.63
CA GLY A 98 -8.80 -6.97 10.72
C GLY A 98 -9.25 -8.22 11.50
N ARG A 99 -10.43 -8.74 11.17
CA ARG A 99 -11.11 -9.90 11.79
C ARG A 99 -10.36 -11.24 11.59
N ILE A 100 -10.41 -12.13 12.59
CA ILE A 100 -9.76 -13.46 12.59
C ILE A 100 -10.72 -14.64 12.39
N GLU A 101 -10.32 -15.64 11.58
CA GLU A 101 -10.94 -16.98 11.47
C GLU A 101 -9.92 -18.11 11.12
N SER A 102 -10.33 -19.37 11.31
CA SER A 102 -9.48 -20.58 11.46
C SER A 102 -9.45 -21.58 10.27
N THR A 103 -8.37 -22.37 10.24
CA THR A 103 -8.03 -23.64 9.52
C THR A 103 -8.25 -23.80 8.01
N ARG A 104 -8.89 -22.89 7.27
CA ARG A 104 -9.16 -23.14 5.82
C ARG A 104 -8.89 -22.00 4.82
N ARG A 105 -8.16 -20.94 5.18
CA ARG A 105 -7.68 -19.90 4.23
C ARG A 105 -6.56 -19.02 4.81
N GLU A 106 -5.75 -18.45 3.90
CA GLU A 106 -4.65 -17.51 4.16
C GLU A 106 -5.14 -16.11 4.54
N PHE A 107 -4.39 -15.38 5.39
CA PHE A 107 -4.68 -13.99 5.77
C PHE A 107 -3.45 -13.08 5.72
N SER A 108 -3.75 -11.82 5.46
CA SER A 108 -2.83 -10.70 5.29
C SER A 108 -3.05 -9.63 6.38
N VAL A 109 -2.08 -9.44 7.29
CA VAL A 109 -2.01 -8.30 8.24
C VAL A 109 -1.33 -7.09 7.60
N ARG A 110 -1.94 -5.91 7.65
CA ARG A 110 -1.35 -4.64 7.20
C ARG A 110 -0.41 -4.09 8.27
N SER A 111 0.89 -3.94 7.99
CA SER A 111 1.85 -3.32 8.91
C SER A 111 1.96 -1.82 8.65
N LEU A 112 1.41 -1.02 9.56
CA LEU A 112 1.71 0.39 9.80
C LEU A 112 2.24 0.60 11.24
N GLY A 113 2.73 -0.46 11.89
CA GLY A 113 3.34 -0.39 13.23
C GLY A 113 4.87 -0.34 13.20
N GLU A 114 5.51 -0.20 14.37
CA GLU A 114 6.97 -0.17 14.52
C GLU A 114 7.66 -1.46 14.04
N LEU A 115 6.95 -2.60 14.05
CA LEU A 115 7.47 -3.90 13.61
C LEU A 115 7.31 -4.03 12.09
N LYS A 116 8.42 -3.93 11.38
CA LYS A 116 8.48 -3.90 9.90
C LYS A 116 8.91 -5.22 9.31
N THR A 117 9.54 -6.08 10.11
CA THR A 117 10.13 -7.33 9.64
C THR A 117 9.47 -8.56 10.26
N PRO A 118 9.46 -9.72 9.56
CA PRO A 118 9.02 -10.98 10.15
C PRO A 118 9.76 -11.36 11.43
N GLN A 119 11.05 -10.98 11.53
CA GLN A 119 11.87 -11.20 12.71
C GLN A 119 11.37 -10.40 13.91
N GLU A 120 11.12 -9.11 13.72
CA GLU A 120 10.55 -8.23 14.75
C GLU A 120 9.17 -8.71 15.22
N PHE A 121 8.31 -9.13 14.28
CA PHE A 121 7.03 -9.76 14.63
C PHE A 121 7.22 -11.07 15.40
N GLY A 122 8.19 -11.90 15.01
CA GLY A 122 8.51 -13.15 15.68
C GLY A 122 8.97 -12.97 17.13
N GLU A 123 9.61 -11.85 17.45
CA GLU A 123 10.06 -11.52 18.82
C GLU A 123 8.94 -11.00 19.73
N MET A 124 7.75 -10.73 19.18
CA MET A 124 6.60 -10.24 19.93
C MET A 124 6.17 -11.23 21.01
N VAL A 125 6.05 -10.78 22.26
CA VAL A 125 5.56 -11.63 23.36
C VAL A 125 4.04 -11.81 23.24
N VAL A 126 3.60 -13.06 23.18
CA VAL A 126 2.19 -13.48 23.07
C VAL A 126 1.60 -13.97 24.39
N ALA A 127 2.44 -14.41 25.33
CA ALA A 127 2.00 -14.81 26.66
C ALA A 127 3.17 -14.81 27.65
N SER A 128 2.85 -14.82 28.93
CA SER A 128 3.81 -14.99 30.03
C SER A 128 3.35 -16.11 30.95
N GLN A 129 4.22 -17.07 31.23
CA GLN A 129 3.99 -18.16 32.17
C GLN A 129 5.06 -18.12 33.26
N GLY A 130 4.72 -17.51 34.40
CA GLY A 130 5.68 -17.26 35.47
C GLY A 130 6.80 -16.33 35.00
N SER A 131 8.04 -16.84 34.97
CA SER A 131 9.22 -16.11 34.48
C SER A 131 9.52 -16.33 33.00
N GLN A 132 8.79 -17.23 32.31
CA GLN A 132 9.03 -17.54 30.91
C GLN A 132 8.11 -16.70 30.02
N LEU A 133 8.72 -15.91 29.13
CA LEU A 133 8.02 -15.20 28.07
C LEU A 133 7.89 -16.11 26.85
N ILE A 134 6.68 -16.20 26.31
CA ILE A 134 6.39 -16.94 25.08
C ILE A 134 6.31 -15.92 23.95
N LYS A 135 7.12 -16.11 22.91
CA LYS A 135 7.19 -15.24 21.74
C LYS A 135 6.36 -15.79 20.59
N LEU A 136 5.98 -14.94 19.64
CA LEU A 136 5.17 -15.33 18.49
C LEU A 136 5.87 -16.42 17.67
N LYS A 137 7.20 -16.32 17.48
CA LYS A 137 8.00 -17.33 16.79
C LYS A 137 7.98 -18.73 17.45
N ASP A 138 7.63 -18.80 18.74
CA ASP A 138 7.57 -20.08 19.47
C ASP A 138 6.27 -20.85 19.18
N VAL A 139 5.27 -20.17 18.60
CA VAL A 139 3.92 -20.70 18.37
C VAL A 139 3.37 -20.42 16.96
N ALA A 140 4.10 -19.68 16.13
CA ALA A 140 3.69 -19.34 14.78
C ALA A 140 4.91 -19.09 13.86
N ARG A 141 4.74 -19.38 12.57
CA ARG A 141 5.66 -18.94 11.52
C ARG A 141 5.19 -17.59 10.97
N VAL A 142 6.09 -16.62 10.91
CA VAL A 142 5.79 -15.27 10.44
C VAL A 142 6.48 -15.04 9.10
N GLU A 143 5.74 -14.60 8.09
CA GLU A 143 6.26 -14.35 6.76
C GLU A 143 5.68 -13.07 6.17
N LEU A 144 6.47 -12.36 5.38
CA LEU A 144 6.01 -11.20 4.65
C LEU A 144 5.53 -11.66 3.26
N GLY A 145 4.30 -11.31 2.90
CA GLY A 145 3.70 -11.67 1.61
C GLY A 145 2.72 -10.61 1.11
N PRO A 146 2.15 -10.79 -0.09
CA PRO A 146 1.17 -9.87 -0.65
C PRO A 146 -0.20 -9.96 0.05
N GLU A 147 -0.88 -8.82 0.20
CA GLU A 147 -2.23 -8.71 0.76
C GLU A 147 -3.30 -9.39 -0.10
N ASP A 148 -3.19 -9.25 -1.43
CA ASP A 148 -4.04 -9.88 -2.45
C ASP A 148 -3.18 -10.22 -3.69
N ASP A 149 -3.29 -11.45 -4.18
CA ASP A 149 -2.54 -11.96 -5.34
C ASP A 149 -3.25 -11.71 -6.68
N ARG A 150 -4.49 -11.20 -6.67
CA ARG A 150 -5.38 -11.19 -7.85
C ARG A 150 -5.32 -9.92 -8.70
N SER A 151 -4.72 -8.84 -8.22
CA SER A 151 -4.59 -7.60 -8.98
C SER A 151 -3.30 -7.57 -9.79
N ILE A 152 -3.41 -7.50 -11.12
CA ILE A 152 -2.27 -7.36 -12.04
C ILE A 152 -2.53 -6.15 -12.92
N PHE A 153 -1.78 -5.08 -12.70
CA PHE A 153 -1.68 -3.96 -13.64
C PHE A 153 -0.45 -4.18 -14.54
N ARG A 154 -0.59 -3.89 -15.83
CA ARG A 154 0.50 -4.00 -16.80
C ARG A 154 0.65 -2.70 -17.57
N TYR A 155 1.89 -2.27 -17.79
CA TYR A 155 2.23 -1.19 -18.70
C TYR A 155 3.11 -1.75 -19.81
N ASN A 156 2.72 -1.56 -21.07
CA ASN A 156 3.40 -2.10 -22.25
C ASN A 156 3.73 -3.61 -22.17
N GLY A 157 2.83 -4.40 -21.59
CA GLY A 157 2.97 -5.86 -21.45
C GLY A 157 3.74 -6.32 -20.20
N SER A 158 4.48 -5.43 -19.54
CA SER A 158 5.21 -5.73 -18.31
C SER A 158 4.34 -5.47 -17.07
N PRO A 159 4.41 -6.32 -16.01
CA PRO A 159 3.82 -6.01 -14.71
C PRO A 159 4.29 -4.64 -14.22
N SER A 160 3.38 -3.81 -13.73
CA SER A 160 3.68 -2.43 -13.32
C SER A 160 2.75 -1.96 -12.23
N VAL A 161 3.19 -0.97 -11.46
CA VAL A 161 2.35 -0.26 -10.48
C VAL A 161 1.97 1.09 -11.09
N ALA A 162 0.68 1.40 -11.14
CA ALA A 162 0.20 2.67 -11.64
C ALA A 162 -0.04 3.67 -10.51
N ILE A 163 0.14 4.96 -10.80
CA ILE A 163 -0.24 6.05 -9.91
C ILE A 163 -1.14 7.01 -10.69
N GLY A 164 -2.39 7.11 -10.26
CA GLY A 164 -3.36 8.08 -10.77
C GLY A 164 -3.35 9.34 -9.93
N VAL A 165 -3.14 10.48 -10.57
CA VAL A 165 -3.16 11.81 -9.92
C VAL A 165 -4.50 12.48 -10.14
N VAL A 166 -5.09 12.91 -9.03
CA VAL A 166 -6.33 13.67 -8.96
C VAL A 166 -5.98 15.11 -8.61
N ARG A 167 -6.43 16.08 -9.41
CA ARG A 167 -6.25 17.51 -9.11
C ARG A 167 -7.23 17.97 -8.05
N GLN A 168 -6.90 19.04 -7.35
CA GLN A 168 -7.84 19.77 -6.52
C GLN A 168 -8.96 20.38 -7.40
N SER A 169 -10.19 20.44 -6.89
CA SER A 169 -11.37 20.85 -7.69
C SER A 169 -11.20 22.22 -8.37
N LYS A 170 -10.53 23.17 -7.70
CA LYS A 170 -10.28 24.54 -8.19
C LYS A 170 -8.97 24.70 -8.97
N ALA A 171 -8.11 23.68 -9.02
CA ALA A 171 -6.82 23.77 -9.68
C ALA A 171 -6.98 23.63 -11.21
N ASN A 172 -6.22 24.43 -11.96
CA ASN A 172 -6.17 24.35 -13.42
C ASN A 172 -5.48 23.06 -13.86
N LEU A 173 -6.15 22.27 -14.70
CA LEU A 173 -5.68 20.95 -15.12
C LEU A 173 -4.34 21.02 -15.90
N ILE A 174 -4.17 22.01 -16.76
CA ILE A 174 -2.95 22.19 -17.59
C ILE A 174 -1.77 22.58 -16.71
N ASP A 175 -1.98 23.49 -15.75
CA ASP A 175 -0.92 23.92 -14.83
C ASP A 175 -0.47 22.77 -13.94
N VAL A 176 -1.40 21.97 -13.41
CA VAL A 176 -1.06 20.79 -12.60
C VAL A 176 -0.31 19.76 -13.44
N ALA A 177 -0.74 19.48 -14.67
CA ALA A 177 -0.04 18.56 -15.57
C ALA A 177 1.39 19.03 -15.88
N ARG A 178 1.59 20.34 -16.11
CA ARG A 178 2.93 20.92 -16.30
C ARG A 178 3.80 20.72 -15.05
N ASN A 179 3.29 21.04 -13.86
CA ASN A 179 4.02 20.86 -12.60
C ASN A 179 4.43 19.40 -12.38
N ILE A 180 3.55 18.45 -12.72
CA ILE A 180 3.88 17.02 -12.68
C ILE A 180 5.04 16.71 -13.63
N ARG A 181 4.94 17.09 -14.91
CA ARG A 181 5.99 16.83 -15.91
C ARG A 181 7.34 17.42 -15.52
N GLU A 182 7.35 18.63 -14.98
CA GLU A 182 8.58 19.30 -14.51
C GLU A 182 9.21 18.60 -13.30
N ALA A 183 8.39 18.00 -12.43
CA ALA A 183 8.88 17.25 -11.28
C ALA A 183 9.37 15.83 -11.63
N LEU A 184 8.89 15.22 -12.72
CA LEU A 184 9.19 13.83 -13.06
C LEU A 184 10.69 13.50 -13.14
N PRO A 185 11.56 14.32 -13.77
CA PRO A 185 13.00 14.04 -13.80
C PRO A 185 13.63 13.96 -12.41
N ALA A 186 13.25 14.88 -11.51
CA ALA A 186 13.75 14.91 -10.14
C ALA A 186 13.21 13.74 -9.29
N ILE A 187 11.96 13.31 -9.54
CA ILE A 187 11.40 12.11 -8.91
C ILE A 187 12.17 10.87 -9.41
N GLN A 188 12.35 10.72 -10.72
CA GLN A 188 13.06 9.61 -11.34
C GLN A 188 14.49 9.44 -10.81
N GLN A 189 15.21 10.54 -10.57
CA GLN A 189 16.57 10.51 -10.02
C GLN A 189 16.66 9.96 -8.59
N THR A 190 15.54 9.92 -7.87
CA THR A 190 15.49 9.40 -6.50
C THR A 190 14.99 7.98 -6.38
N LEU A 191 14.59 7.40 -7.51
CA LEU A 191 14.18 6.01 -7.55
C LEU A 191 15.42 5.09 -7.53
N PRO A 192 15.30 3.89 -6.96
CA PRO A 192 16.37 2.90 -7.02
C PRO A 192 16.78 2.56 -8.46
N LEU A 193 18.04 2.15 -8.62
CA LEU A 193 18.58 1.77 -9.92
C LEU A 193 17.72 0.69 -10.58
N GLY A 194 17.33 0.90 -11.83
CA GLY A 194 16.49 -0.03 -12.59
C GLY A 194 14.99 0.21 -12.49
N VAL A 195 14.52 1.03 -11.56
CA VAL A 195 13.11 1.46 -11.51
C VAL A 195 12.89 2.61 -12.49
N LYS A 196 11.91 2.45 -13.38
CA LYS A 196 11.53 3.46 -14.37
C LYS A 196 10.13 3.98 -14.09
N LEU A 197 9.98 5.30 -14.14
CA LEU A 197 8.73 6.03 -14.01
C LEU A 197 8.35 6.63 -15.37
N HIS A 198 7.19 6.23 -15.88
CA HIS A 198 6.67 6.67 -17.17
C HIS A 198 5.37 7.44 -17.02
N SER A 199 5.13 8.44 -17.86
CA SER A 199 3.77 8.97 -18.07
C SER A 199 3.01 8.02 -18.96
N ALA A 200 1.99 7.37 -18.40
CA ALA A 200 1.14 6.42 -19.09
C ALA A 200 -0.04 7.11 -19.79
N TYR A 201 -0.58 8.17 -19.18
CA TYR A 201 -1.63 9.00 -19.76
C TYR A 201 -1.60 10.41 -19.18
N ASP A 202 -1.92 11.39 -20.02
CA ASP A 202 -2.02 12.79 -19.62
C ASP A 202 -3.26 13.44 -20.27
N GLY A 203 -4.31 13.59 -19.48
CA GLY A 203 -5.57 14.17 -19.93
C GLY A 203 -5.47 15.65 -20.28
N SER A 204 -4.41 16.37 -19.90
CA SER A 204 -4.25 17.78 -20.28
C SER A 204 -4.00 17.93 -21.76
N VAL A 205 -3.37 16.95 -22.40
CA VAL A 205 -3.02 17.01 -23.82
C VAL A 205 -4.29 17.18 -24.66
N PHE A 206 -5.33 16.38 -24.38
CA PHE A 206 -6.63 16.50 -25.05
C PHE A 206 -7.26 17.88 -24.85
N VAL A 207 -7.26 18.41 -23.63
CA VAL A 207 -7.84 19.74 -23.33
C VAL A 207 -7.08 20.86 -24.02
N THR A 208 -5.74 20.79 -24.03
CA THR A 208 -4.89 21.79 -24.70
C THR A 208 -5.14 21.83 -26.21
N HIS A 209 -5.26 20.66 -26.86
CA HIS A 209 -5.56 20.60 -28.29
C HIS A 209 -6.96 21.15 -28.63
N SER A 210 -7.99 20.84 -27.84
CA SER A 210 -9.34 21.38 -28.08
C SER A 210 -9.43 22.91 -27.95
N ILE A 211 -8.63 23.53 -27.08
CA ILE A 211 -8.57 24.99 -26.94
C ILE A 211 -7.80 25.63 -28.11
N ALA A 212 -6.78 24.95 -28.64
CA ALA A 212 -6.03 25.42 -29.80
C ALA A 212 -6.89 25.38 -31.08
N ASP A 213 -7.65 24.30 -31.28
CA ASP A 213 -8.52 24.13 -32.46
C ASP A 213 -9.72 25.09 -32.45
N ALA A 214 -10.28 25.40 -31.28
CA ALA A 214 -11.39 26.36 -31.15
C ALA A 214 -10.98 27.84 -31.37
N ARG A 215 -9.67 28.12 -31.54
CA ARG A 215 -9.14 29.45 -31.85
C ARG A 215 -8.77 29.64 -33.33
N LEU A 216 -8.96 28.62 -34.17
CA LEU A 216 -8.88 28.69 -35.63
C LEU A 216 -10.26 28.96 -36.23
#